data_AF-A0A2N1A1X7-F1
#
_entry.id   AF-A0A2N1A1X7-F1
#
_cell.length_a   1.000
_cell.length_b   1.000
_cell.length_c   1.000
_cell.angle_alpha   90.00
_cell.angle_beta   90.00
_cell.angle_gamma   90.00
#
_symmetry.space_group_name_H-M   'P 1'
#
loop_
_entity.id
_entity.type
_entity.pdbx_description
1 polymer ?
#
loop_
_entity_poly.entity_id
_entity_poly.type
_entity_poly.pdbx_seq_one_letter_code
_entity_poly.pdbx_strand_id
1 'polypeptide(L)'
;MNYQQFNQFCKSLPATTYVMQWGDSHVWKVGGKVFSVGGWGPDKLPAFTFKTSDNNFQFLKKSEGYRPAPYFASRGMKWIQHVAGDDSLDEELHYYLLESYRLVSLGLTKIKQKELGLNQPAEE
;
A
#
# COMPACT_ATOMS: atom_id res chain seq x y z
N MET A 1 9.31 6.31 9.06
CA MET A 1 8.30 5.27 9.36
C MET A 1 8.96 3.90 9.41
N ASN A 2 8.81 3.17 10.51
CA ASN A 2 9.29 1.78 10.67
C ASN A 2 8.16 0.74 10.47
N TYR A 3 8.50 -0.55 10.50
CA TYR A 3 7.52 -1.63 10.30
C TYR A 3 6.44 -1.71 11.38
N GLN A 4 6.73 -1.30 12.63
CA GLN A 4 5.73 -1.27 13.68
C GLN A 4 4.68 -0.19 13.40
N GLN A 5 5.10 1.02 13.06
CA GLN A 5 4.21 2.13 12.68
C GLN A 5 3.39 1.77 11.43
N PHE A 6 4.05 1.22 10.41
CA PHE A 6 3.40 0.72 9.20
C PHE A 6 2.31 -0.32 9.50
N ASN A 7 2.63 -1.34 10.31
CA ASN A 7 1.68 -2.39 10.66
C ASN A 7 0.52 -1.84 11.51
N GLN A 8 0.79 -0.91 12.43
CA GLN A 8 -0.25 -0.26 13.22
C GLN A 8 -1.21 0.54 12.34
N PHE A 9 -0.67 1.31 11.38
CA PHE A 9 -1.47 2.07 10.43
C PHE A 9 -2.31 1.16 9.53
N CYS A 10 -1.72 0.14 8.90
CA CYS A 10 -2.47 -0.77 8.05
C CYS A 10 -3.55 -1.54 8.82
N LYS A 11 -3.29 -1.90 10.08
CA LYS A 11 -4.25 -2.58 10.96
C LYS A 11 -5.47 -1.71 11.29
N SER A 12 -5.32 -0.38 11.36
CA SER A 12 -6.44 0.50 11.69
C SER A 12 -7.41 0.69 10.52
N LEU A 13 -7.03 0.28 9.30
CA LEU A 13 -7.89 0.41 8.12
C LEU A 13 -8.97 -0.69 8.11
N PRO A 14 -10.23 -0.36 7.75
CA PRO A 14 -11.33 -1.33 7.71
C PRO A 14 -11.08 -2.53 6.79
N ALA A 15 -11.64 -3.69 7.15
CA ALA A 15 -11.62 -4.90 6.33
C ALA A 15 -10.22 -5.33 5.84
N THR A 16 -9.19 -5.03 6.65
CA THR A 16 -7.82 -5.43 6.37
C THR A 16 -7.46 -6.76 7.02
N THR A 17 -6.53 -7.47 6.38
CA THR A 17 -5.92 -8.70 6.91
C THR A 17 -4.41 -8.62 6.72
N TYR A 18 -3.70 -9.28 7.63
CA TYR A 18 -2.24 -9.31 7.69
C TYR A 18 -1.73 -10.73 7.57
N VAL A 19 -0.63 -10.90 6.85
CA VAL A 19 0.16 -12.14 6.85
C VAL A 19 1.63 -11.80 6.64
N MET A 20 2.50 -12.48 7.37
CA MET A 20 3.94 -12.45 7.12
C MET A 20 4.28 -13.53 6.09
N GLN A 21 4.75 -13.14 4.91
CA GLN A 21 5.07 -14.07 3.82
C GLN A 21 6.10 -13.46 2.85
N TRP A 22 6.52 -14.24 1.85
CA TRP A 22 7.47 -13.80 0.81
C TRP A 22 8.82 -13.31 1.34
N GLY A 23 9.40 -14.10 2.26
CA GLY A 23 10.67 -13.78 2.92
C GLY A 23 10.47 -12.70 3.97
N ASP A 24 9.74 -13.05 5.04
CA ASP A 24 9.51 -12.21 6.22
C ASP A 24 8.94 -10.80 5.94
N SER A 25 8.20 -10.66 4.84
CA SER A 25 7.59 -9.37 4.47
C SER A 25 6.20 -9.24 5.07
N HIS A 26 5.87 -8.03 5.51
CA HIS A 26 4.58 -7.66 6.07
C HIS A 26 3.56 -7.43 4.96
N VAL A 27 2.72 -8.41 4.65
CA VAL A 27 1.75 -8.31 3.54
C VAL A 27 0.38 -7.94 4.06
N TRP A 28 -0.13 -6.80 3.60
CA TRP A 28 -1.44 -6.27 3.97
C TRP A 28 -2.41 -6.32 2.80
N LYS A 29 -3.63 -6.79 3.09
CA LYS A 29 -4.70 -6.99 2.12
C LYS A 29 -5.99 -6.32 2.58
N VAL A 30 -6.77 -5.78 1.65
CA VAL A 30 -8.15 -5.33 1.88
C VAL A 30 -9.09 -6.21 1.08
N GLY A 31 -10.10 -6.80 1.73
CA GLY A 31 -11.03 -7.74 1.10
C GLY A 31 -10.33 -8.89 0.36
N GLY A 32 -9.20 -9.37 0.88
CA GLY A 32 -8.40 -10.45 0.30
C GLY A 32 -7.42 -10.05 -0.81
N LYS A 33 -7.40 -8.78 -1.25
CA LYS A 33 -6.45 -8.27 -2.28
C LYS A 33 -5.33 -7.46 -1.65
N VAL A 34 -4.09 -7.68 -2.06
CA VAL A 34 -2.92 -6.96 -1.55
C VAL A 34 -3.01 -5.48 -1.92
N PHE A 35 -2.76 -4.59 -0.95
CA PHE A 35 -2.60 -3.15 -1.20
C PHE A 35 -1.24 -2.62 -0.74
N SER A 36 -0.59 -3.26 0.24
CA SER A 36 0.76 -2.84 0.64
C SER A 36 1.59 -4.00 1.16
N VAL A 37 2.90 -3.87 1.02
CA VAL A 37 3.91 -4.80 1.54
C VAL A 37 5.03 -4.01 2.20
N GLY A 38 5.34 -4.29 3.47
CA GLY A 38 6.55 -3.82 4.13
C GLY A 38 7.66 -4.88 4.02
N GLY A 39 8.78 -4.55 3.40
CA GLY A 39 9.86 -5.50 3.11
C GLY A 39 10.71 -5.12 1.89
N TRP A 40 11.73 -5.94 1.63
CA TRP A 40 12.62 -5.84 0.45
C TRP A 40 13.37 -4.52 0.30
N GLY A 41 13.71 -3.87 1.42
CA GLY A 41 14.58 -2.70 1.41
C GLY A 41 16.05 -3.07 1.21
N PRO A 42 16.85 -2.15 0.65
CA PRO A 42 18.30 -2.32 0.59
C PRO A 42 18.89 -2.32 2.01
N ASP A 43 19.95 -3.11 2.23
CA ASP A 43 20.75 -3.08 3.47
C ASP A 43 19.96 -3.19 4.78
N LYS A 44 18.84 -3.93 4.75
CA LYS A 44 17.89 -4.13 5.87
C LYS A 44 17.14 -2.86 6.31
N LEU A 45 17.19 -1.78 5.54
CA LEU A 45 16.37 -0.60 5.79
C LEU A 45 14.89 -0.89 5.52
N PRO A 46 13.96 -0.25 6.24
CA PRO A 46 12.54 -0.35 5.93
C PRO A 46 12.24 0.10 4.50
N ALA A 47 11.43 -0.67 3.81
CA ALA A 47 10.89 -0.31 2.51
C ALA A 47 9.43 -0.73 2.41
N PHE A 48 8.66 0.04 1.65
CA PHE A 48 7.21 -0.09 1.58
C PHE A 48 6.77 -0.07 0.13
N THR A 49 6.20 -1.18 -0.32
CA THR A 49 5.62 -1.34 -1.65
C THR A 49 4.12 -1.13 -1.59
N PHE A 50 3.56 -0.33 -2.48
CA PHE A 50 2.13 -0.06 -2.51
C PHE A 50 1.63 0.23 -3.93
N LYS A 51 0.33 0.02 -4.13
CA LYS A 51 -0.33 0.25 -5.40
C LYS A 51 -0.56 1.75 -5.60
N THR A 52 -0.45 2.22 -6.83
CA THR A 52 -0.65 3.63 -7.16
C THR A 52 -1.67 3.79 -8.28
N SER A 53 -2.17 5.02 -8.44
CA SER A 53 -2.79 5.45 -9.69
C SER A 53 -1.72 5.60 -10.78
N ASP A 54 -2.14 5.76 -12.04
CA ASP A 54 -1.21 6.06 -13.14
C ASP A 54 -0.48 7.38 -12.91
N ASN A 55 -1.18 8.43 -12.47
CA ASN A 55 -0.59 9.75 -12.22
C ASN A 55 0.45 9.69 -11.10
N ASN A 56 0.10 9.10 -9.95
CA ASN A 56 1.03 8.97 -8.82
C ASN A 56 2.23 8.11 -9.21
N PHE A 57 2.04 7.08 -10.03
CA PHE A 57 3.16 6.28 -10.54
C PHE A 57 4.14 7.10 -11.37
N GLN A 58 3.64 7.92 -12.31
CA GLN A 58 4.49 8.73 -13.19
C GLN A 58 5.25 9.81 -12.42
N PHE A 59 4.63 10.34 -11.37
CA PHE A 59 5.25 11.29 -10.44
C PHE A 59 6.30 10.58 -9.58
N LEU A 60 5.89 9.62 -8.75
CA LEU A 60 6.74 8.98 -7.74
C LEU A 60 7.93 8.25 -8.34
N LYS A 61 7.82 7.64 -9.53
CA LYS A 61 8.98 6.99 -10.16
C LYS A 61 10.14 7.93 -10.49
N LYS A 62 9.90 9.26 -10.48
CA LYS A 62 10.91 10.31 -10.71
C LYS A 62 11.32 10.99 -9.40
N SER A 63 10.62 10.74 -8.31
CA SER A 63 10.91 11.30 -7.00
C SER A 63 12.04 10.53 -6.32
N GLU A 64 12.88 11.24 -5.58
CA GLU A 64 13.90 10.62 -4.74
C GLU A 64 13.27 9.70 -3.70
N GLY A 65 13.93 8.58 -3.35
CA GLY A 65 13.41 7.62 -2.39
C GLY A 65 12.40 6.61 -2.92
N TYR A 66 11.97 6.74 -4.18
CA TYR A 66 10.99 5.86 -4.81
C TYR A 66 11.54 5.13 -6.04
N ARG A 67 11.09 3.89 -6.24
CA ARG A 67 11.38 3.10 -7.45
C ARG A 67 10.20 2.24 -7.86
N PRO A 68 10.03 1.91 -9.15
CA PRO A 68 9.04 0.90 -9.57
C PRO A 68 9.24 -0.42 -8.82
N ALA A 69 8.15 -1.11 -8.48
CA ALA A 69 8.19 -2.43 -7.83
C ALA A 69 8.07 -3.55 -8.90
N PRO A 70 9.18 -4.08 -9.44
CA PRO A 70 9.18 -4.92 -10.63
C PRO A 70 8.33 -6.19 -10.48
N TYR A 71 8.36 -6.83 -9.30
CA TYR A 71 7.62 -8.07 -9.03
C TYR A 71 6.09 -7.87 -8.94
N PHE A 72 5.61 -6.64 -8.81
CA PHE A 72 4.19 -6.31 -8.73
C PHE A 72 3.63 -5.71 -10.02
N ALA A 73 4.47 -5.39 -11.00
CA ALA A 73 4.10 -4.71 -12.24
C ALA A 73 3.39 -5.61 -13.28
N SER A 74 2.89 -6.78 -12.88
CA SER A 74 2.19 -7.69 -13.79
C SER A 74 0.94 -7.04 -14.39
N ARG A 75 0.68 -7.32 -15.68
CA ARG A 75 -0.54 -6.90 -16.40
C ARG A 75 -0.80 -5.38 -16.35
N GLY A 76 0.25 -4.56 -16.39
CA GLY A 76 0.15 -3.10 -16.45
C GLY A 76 -0.19 -2.40 -15.14
N MET A 77 -0.30 -3.14 -14.03
CA MET A 77 -0.54 -2.56 -12.71
C MET A 77 0.60 -1.65 -12.28
N LYS A 78 0.25 -0.53 -11.63
CA LYS A 78 1.21 0.46 -11.15
C LYS A 78 1.49 0.25 -9.66
N TRP A 79 2.73 -0.10 -9.38
CA TRP A 79 3.22 -0.34 -8.03
C TRP A 79 4.59 0.31 -7.87
N ILE A 80 4.74 1.02 -6.77
CA ILE A 80 5.97 1.72 -6.40
C ILE A 80 6.47 1.16 -5.08
N GLN A 81 7.78 1.23 -4.86
CA GLN A 81 8.41 0.95 -3.59
C GLN A 81 9.11 2.22 -3.10
N HIS A 82 8.81 2.62 -1.88
CA HIS A 82 9.55 3.60 -1.11
C HIS A 82 10.72 2.88 -0.43
N VAL A 83 11.97 3.28 -0.68
CA VAL A 83 13.20 2.59 -0.26
C VAL A 83 14.17 3.45 0.54
N ALA A 84 13.97 4.76 0.56
CA ALA A 84 14.77 5.69 1.33
C ALA A 84 13.87 6.88 1.68
N GLY A 85 13.47 6.97 2.93
CA GLY A 85 12.84 8.16 3.46
C GLY A 85 13.53 8.55 4.74
N ASP A 86 13.84 9.83 4.85
CA ASP A 86 13.96 10.44 6.16
C ASP A 86 12.57 10.48 6.83
N ASP A 87 12.52 10.81 8.11
CA ASP A 87 11.25 10.90 8.83
C ASP A 87 10.34 12.03 8.28
N SER A 88 10.84 12.92 7.42
CA SER A 88 10.05 14.00 6.82
C SER A 88 9.06 13.50 5.75
N LEU A 89 9.32 12.32 5.17
CA LEU A 89 8.43 11.69 4.18
C LEU A 89 7.32 10.83 4.81
N ASP A 90 7.23 10.78 6.13
CA ASP A 90 6.26 9.90 6.81
C ASP A 90 4.82 10.30 6.54
N GLU A 91 4.50 11.58 6.50
CA GLU A 91 3.14 12.06 6.20
C GLU A 91 2.74 11.71 4.76
N GLU A 92 3.65 11.88 3.80
CA GLU A 92 3.42 11.50 2.40
C GLU A 92 3.24 9.98 2.26
N LEU A 93 4.04 9.19 2.98
CA LEU A 93 3.92 7.74 2.96
C LEU A 93 2.56 7.30 3.52
N HIS A 94 2.07 7.89 4.62
CA HIS A 94 0.72 7.61 5.13
C HIS A 94 -0.35 7.92 4.09
N TYR A 95 -0.25 9.07 3.41
CA TYR A 95 -1.17 9.44 2.33
C TYR A 95 -1.18 8.39 1.21
N TYR A 96 -0.01 7.97 0.72
CA TYR A 96 0.05 7.01 -0.38
C TYR A 96 -0.36 5.59 0.02
N LEU A 97 -0.13 5.18 1.27
CA LEU A 97 -0.63 3.91 1.79
C LEU A 97 -2.16 3.91 1.89
N LEU A 98 -2.75 5.02 2.35
CA LEU A 98 -4.21 5.19 2.38
C LEU A 98 -4.80 5.18 0.96
N GLU A 99 -4.16 5.87 0.03
CA GLU A 99 -4.61 5.91 -1.37
C GLU A 99 -4.50 4.53 -2.03
N SER A 100 -3.43 3.77 -1.76
CA SER A 100 -3.31 2.39 -2.21
C SER A 100 -4.45 1.51 -1.69
N TYR A 101 -4.74 1.61 -0.38
CA TYR A 101 -5.88 0.92 0.23
C TYR A 101 -7.19 1.28 -0.47
N ARG A 102 -7.45 2.57 -0.71
CA ARG A 102 -8.64 3.07 -1.40
C ARG A 102 -8.74 2.53 -2.83
N LEU A 103 -7.65 2.56 -3.60
CA LEU A 103 -7.61 2.06 -4.97
C LEU A 103 -7.91 0.56 -5.04
N VAL A 104 -7.35 -0.23 -4.13
CA VAL A 104 -7.59 -1.67 -4.09
C VAL A 104 -9.01 -1.99 -3.61
N SER A 105 -9.53 -1.27 -2.62
CA SER A 105 -10.91 -1.44 -2.14
C SER A 105 -11.93 -1.12 -3.22
N LEU A 106 -11.71 -0.07 -4.02
CA LEU A 106 -12.53 0.29 -5.16
C LEU A 106 -12.48 -0.75 -6.29
N GLY A 107 -11.39 -1.52 -6.38
CA GLY A 107 -11.24 -2.64 -7.31
C GLY A 107 -11.91 -3.95 -6.85
N LEU A 108 -12.59 -3.97 -5.69
CA LEU A 108 -13.46 -5.08 -5.28
C LEU A 108 -14.81 -5.00 -6.02
N THR A 109 -15.56 -6.10 -6.10
CA THR A 109 -16.92 -6.07 -6.66
C THR A 109 -17.83 -5.21 -5.78
N LYS A 110 -18.88 -4.61 -6.35
CA LYS A 110 -19.82 -3.77 -5.57
C LYS A 110 -20.48 -4.54 -4.43
N ILE A 111 -20.80 -5.82 -4.64
CA ILE A 111 -21.28 -6.73 -3.59
C ILE A 111 -20.25 -6.83 -2.46
N LYS A 112 -18.98 -7.10 -2.79
CA LYS A 112 -17.94 -7.25 -1.78
C LYS A 112 -17.62 -5.95 -1.04
N GLN A 113 -17.68 -4.81 -1.73
CA GLN A 113 -17.57 -3.48 -1.12
C GLN A 113 -18.67 -3.30 -0.07
N LYS A 114 -19.93 -3.59 -0.43
CA LYS A 114 -21.07 -3.48 0.49
C LYS A 114 -20.97 -4.43 1.68
N GLU A 115 -20.66 -5.71 1.45
CA GLU A 115 -20.46 -6.71 2.52
C GLU A 115 -19.43 -6.30 3.56
N LEU A 116 -18.38 -5.60 3.12
CA LEU A 116 -17.27 -5.18 3.97
C LEU A 116 -17.42 -3.74 4.51
N GLY A 117 -18.54 -3.07 4.22
CA GLY A 117 -18.75 -1.67 4.60
C GLY A 117 -17.78 -0.69 3.92
N LEU A 118 -17.24 -1.02 2.75
CA LEU A 118 -16.25 -0.23 2.03
C LEU A 118 -16.92 0.63 0.96
N ASN A 119 -16.45 1.87 0.80
CA ASN A 119 -16.86 2.79 -0.27
C ASN A 119 -18.39 2.99 -0.36
N GLN A 120 -19.08 2.93 0.79
CA GLN A 120 -20.49 3.28 0.88
C GLN A 120 -20.62 4.79 1.08
N PRO A 121 -21.70 5.42 0.60
CA PRO A 121 -22.01 6.80 0.99
C PRO A 121 -22.13 6.87 2.52
N ALA A 122 -21.75 8.00 3.11
CA ALA A 122 -22.05 8.25 4.52
C ALA A 122 -23.58 8.17 4.69
N GLU A 123 -24.02 7.43 5.69
CA GLU A 123 -25.43 7.48 6.11
C GLU A 123 -25.66 8.86 6.73
N GLU A 124 -26.59 9.64 6.15
CA GLU A 124 -27.05 10.94 6.67
C GLU A 124 -27.91 10.78 7.93
#